data_AF-A0A371JXD2-F1
#
_entry.id   AF-A0A371JXD2-F1
#
_cell.length_a   1.000
_cell.length_b   1.000
_cell.length_c   1.000
_cell.angle_alpha   90.00
_cell.angle_beta   90.00
_cell.angle_gamma   90.00
#
_symmetry.space_group_name_H-M   'P 1'
#
loop_
_entity.id
_entity.type
_entity.pdbx_description
1 polymer ?
#
loop_
_entity_poly.entity_id
_entity_poly.type
_entity_poly.pdbx_seq_one_letter_code
_entity_poly.pdbx_strand_id
1 'polypeptide(L)'
;MNTQPRRTVIVEVPGADPARDRHLFAGGGAAATELVLIPATDAALAIARESAAAGVPRIELCGGMGVAWQARTAAVVGARVRVGAVSFGFESLQQVARVQSRFSDGEAVPTLLLLLLPGSDPRQERYAYANAALSVVAVPDAEAAAAEARRALEQGIGLIELYGELTPAIATQVIHAVQARIPVGVVGYAAQDLGGDRA
;
A
#
# COMPACT_ATOMS: atom_id res chain seq x y z
N MET A 1 9.19 -14.09 -20.13
CA MET A 1 7.90 -14.44 -19.50
C MET A 1 7.27 -13.15 -19.03
N ASN A 2 6.01 -12.89 -19.39
CA ASN A 2 5.30 -11.70 -18.93
C ASN A 2 4.87 -11.96 -17.48
N THR A 3 5.52 -11.33 -16.50
CA THR A 3 5.21 -11.54 -15.08
C THR A 3 3.96 -10.76 -14.74
N GLN A 4 2.79 -11.38 -14.94
CA GLN A 4 1.51 -10.79 -14.61
C GLN A 4 1.44 -10.47 -13.10
N PRO A 5 1.04 -9.25 -12.70
CA PRO A 5 0.96 -8.89 -11.30
C PRO A 5 -0.11 -9.71 -10.59
N ARG A 6 0.21 -10.17 -9.37
CA ARG A 6 -0.75 -10.82 -8.48
C ARG A 6 -1.49 -9.82 -7.58
N ARG A 7 -1.07 -8.56 -7.62
CA ARG A 7 -1.60 -7.48 -6.81
C ARG A 7 -1.40 -6.14 -7.53
N THR A 8 -2.40 -5.27 -7.43
CA THR A 8 -2.27 -3.84 -7.76
C THR A 8 -2.47 -3.01 -6.49
N VAL A 9 -1.52 -2.12 -6.21
CA VAL A 9 -1.60 -1.12 -5.13
C VAL A 9 -1.91 0.21 -5.77
N ILE A 10 -3.03 0.82 -5.38
CA ILE A 10 -3.49 2.10 -5.93
C ILE A 10 -3.27 3.18 -4.88
N VAL A 11 -2.51 4.21 -5.23
CA VAL A 11 -2.09 5.28 -4.30
C VAL A 11 -2.50 6.62 -4.87
N GLU A 12 -3.24 7.40 -4.08
CA GLU A 12 -3.55 8.78 -4.45
C GLU A 12 -2.33 9.67 -4.27
N VAL A 13 -1.94 10.34 -5.35
CA VAL A 13 -0.87 11.33 -5.40
C VAL A 13 -1.35 12.48 -6.30
N PRO A 14 -1.68 13.65 -5.74
CA PRO A 14 -2.14 14.79 -6.53
C PRO A 14 -1.18 15.11 -7.68
N GLY A 15 -1.75 15.23 -8.89
CA GLY A 15 -1.00 15.52 -10.11
C GLY A 15 -0.32 14.32 -10.78
N ALA A 16 -0.43 13.11 -10.24
CA ALA A 16 0.05 11.90 -10.90
C ALA A 16 -0.74 11.58 -12.19
N ASP A 17 -0.05 11.01 -13.17
CA ASP A 17 -0.65 10.49 -14.41
C ASP A 17 -0.61 8.95 -14.37
N PRO A 18 -1.76 8.26 -14.21
CA PRO A 18 -1.77 6.81 -14.06
C PRO A 18 -1.32 6.07 -15.33
N ALA A 19 -1.24 6.72 -16.49
CA ALA A 19 -0.66 6.10 -17.69
C ALA A 19 0.88 6.05 -17.64
N ARG A 20 1.51 6.92 -16.83
CA ARG A 20 2.97 7.09 -16.74
C ARG A 20 3.54 6.69 -15.39
N ASP A 21 2.82 7.02 -14.33
CA ASP A 21 3.22 6.90 -12.93
C ASP A 21 2.79 5.54 -12.38
N ARG A 22 3.37 4.50 -12.96
CA ARG A 22 3.22 3.10 -12.55
C ARG A 22 4.58 2.47 -12.33
N HIS A 23 4.65 1.48 -11.45
CA HIS A 23 5.87 0.72 -11.22
C HIS A 23 5.55 -0.75 -10.97
N LEU A 24 6.33 -1.65 -11.55
CA LEU A 24 6.19 -3.08 -11.35
C LEU A 24 7.33 -3.60 -10.46
N PHE A 25 6.98 -4.06 -9.26
CA PHE A 25 7.89 -4.79 -8.37
C PHE A 25 7.81 -6.28 -8.70
N ALA A 26 8.93 -6.90 -9.10
CA ALA A 26 8.96 -8.26 -9.61
C ALA A 26 10.24 -9.05 -9.26
N GLY A 27 11.16 -8.49 -8.45
CA GLY A 27 12.46 -9.09 -8.17
C GLY A 27 12.41 -10.28 -7.20
N GLY A 28 11.30 -10.51 -6.50
CA GLY A 28 11.08 -11.67 -5.63
C GLY A 28 10.73 -13.00 -6.32
N GLY A 29 10.67 -13.05 -7.66
CA GLY A 29 10.34 -14.27 -8.40
C GLY A 29 8.89 -14.33 -8.89
N ALA A 30 8.12 -15.35 -8.48
CA ALA A 30 6.87 -15.77 -9.14
C ALA A 30 5.63 -14.86 -8.91
N ALA A 31 5.72 -13.85 -8.05
CA ALA A 31 4.65 -12.89 -7.80
C ALA A 31 5.16 -11.47 -8.03
N ALA A 32 4.41 -10.66 -8.79
CA ALA A 32 4.70 -9.25 -8.98
C ALA A 32 3.61 -8.37 -8.36
N THR A 33 3.98 -7.17 -7.95
CA THR A 33 3.05 -6.12 -7.48
C THR A 33 3.17 -4.92 -8.39
N GLU A 34 2.04 -4.50 -8.93
CA GLU A 34 1.96 -3.22 -9.63
C GLU A 34 1.58 -2.12 -8.65
N LEU A 35 2.33 -1.02 -8.65
CA LEU A 35 1.98 0.24 -8.02
C LEU A 35 1.43 1.17 -9.10
N VAL A 36 0.27 1.77 -8.86
CA VAL A 36 -0.34 2.78 -9.74
C VAL A 36 -0.63 4.03 -8.93
N LEU A 37 -0.04 5.15 -9.33
CA LEU A 37 -0.33 6.45 -8.75
C LEU A 37 -1.51 7.09 -9.49
N ILE A 38 -2.47 7.63 -8.76
CA ILE A 38 -3.67 8.27 -9.31
C ILE A 38 -3.80 9.72 -8.82
N PRO A 39 -4.32 10.64 -9.64
CA PRO A 39 -4.40 12.06 -9.29
C PRO A 39 -5.48 12.37 -8.25
N ALA A 40 -6.50 11.52 -8.17
CA ALA A 40 -7.65 11.67 -7.27
C ALA A 40 -8.31 10.31 -7.05
N THR A 41 -8.90 10.10 -5.88
CA THR A 41 -9.58 8.84 -5.51
C THR A 41 -10.60 8.30 -6.53
N ASP A 42 -11.34 9.17 -7.26
CA ASP A 42 -12.30 8.73 -8.29
C ASP A 42 -11.65 7.90 -9.42
N ALA A 43 -10.37 8.15 -9.73
CA ALA A 43 -9.64 7.41 -10.75
C ALA A 43 -9.35 5.95 -10.32
N ALA A 44 -9.44 5.63 -9.02
CA ALA A 44 -9.19 4.28 -8.51
C ALA A 44 -10.12 3.23 -9.14
N LEU A 45 -11.38 3.58 -9.44
CA LEU A 45 -12.33 2.64 -10.02
C LEU A 45 -11.96 2.24 -11.45
N ALA A 46 -11.39 3.16 -12.23
CA ALA A 46 -10.95 2.87 -13.58
C ALA A 46 -9.75 1.91 -13.55
N ILE A 47 -8.75 2.21 -12.72
CA ILE A 47 -7.58 1.34 -12.51
C ILE A 47 -8.00 -0.03 -11.97
N ALA A 48 -8.93 -0.07 -11.01
CA ALA A 48 -9.41 -1.33 -10.47
C ALA A 48 -10.08 -2.22 -11.52
N ARG A 49 -10.90 -1.64 -12.42
CA ARG A 49 -11.49 -2.37 -13.55
C ARG A 49 -10.43 -2.87 -14.51
N GLU A 50 -9.44 -2.04 -14.83
CA GLU A 50 -8.31 -2.43 -15.68
C GLU A 50 -7.55 -3.63 -15.08
N SER A 51 -7.15 -3.54 -13.81
CA SER A 51 -6.46 -4.62 -13.10
C SER A 51 -7.30 -5.90 -13.04
N ALA A 52 -8.60 -5.79 -12.76
CA ALA A 52 -9.50 -6.94 -12.74
C ALA A 52 -9.66 -7.59 -14.13
N ALA A 53 -9.80 -6.78 -15.20
CA ALA A 53 -9.84 -7.26 -16.57
C ALA A 53 -8.52 -7.93 -16.99
N ALA A 54 -7.40 -7.43 -16.48
CA ALA A 54 -6.09 -8.03 -16.60
C ALA A 54 -5.88 -9.25 -15.68
N GLY A 55 -6.90 -9.74 -14.99
CA GLY A 55 -6.84 -10.97 -14.18
C GLY A 55 -6.10 -10.83 -12.84
N VAL A 56 -5.86 -9.60 -12.36
CA VAL A 56 -5.23 -9.37 -11.07
C VAL A 56 -6.21 -9.76 -9.95
N PRO A 57 -5.85 -10.71 -9.06
CA PRO A 57 -6.77 -11.25 -8.07
C PRO A 57 -6.92 -10.39 -6.80
N ARG A 58 -6.11 -9.32 -6.67
CA ARG A 58 -6.01 -8.51 -5.45
C ARG A 58 -5.73 -7.05 -5.77
N ILE A 59 -6.49 -6.16 -5.15
CA ILE A 59 -6.32 -4.71 -5.24
C ILE A 59 -6.21 -4.17 -3.81
N GLU A 60 -5.23 -3.32 -3.55
CA GLU A 60 -5.03 -2.69 -2.25
C GLU A 60 -5.02 -1.16 -2.41
N LEU A 61 -5.77 -0.47 -1.56
CA LEU A 61 -5.98 0.97 -1.63
C LEU A 61 -5.22 1.69 -0.50
N CYS A 62 -4.58 2.80 -0.82
CA CYS A 62 -3.93 3.72 0.13
C CYS A 62 -4.88 4.32 1.16
N GLY A 63 -4.36 4.75 2.32
CA GLY A 63 -5.13 5.18 3.50
C GLY A 63 -6.13 6.32 3.31
N GLY A 64 -6.03 7.11 2.24
CA GLY A 64 -7.08 8.08 1.85
C GLY A 64 -8.35 7.42 1.29
N MET A 65 -8.26 6.16 0.84
CA MET A 65 -9.32 5.35 0.26
C MET A 65 -9.80 4.28 1.23
N GLY A 66 -10.37 4.70 2.37
CA GLY A 66 -10.89 3.82 3.40
C GLY A 66 -12.13 2.99 2.99
N VAL A 67 -12.88 2.50 3.98
CA VAL A 67 -13.98 1.51 3.79
C VAL A 67 -15.01 1.86 2.72
N ALA A 68 -15.34 3.14 2.53
CA ALA A 68 -16.29 3.56 1.50
C ALA A 68 -15.74 3.30 0.08
N TRP A 69 -14.45 3.55 -0.13
CA TRP A 69 -13.75 3.27 -1.38
C TRP A 69 -13.51 1.79 -1.57
N GLN A 70 -13.16 1.06 -0.51
CA GLN A 70 -13.07 -0.39 -0.53
C GLN A 70 -14.37 -1.03 -1.07
N ALA A 71 -15.53 -0.62 -0.54
CA ALA A 71 -16.83 -1.12 -0.96
C ALA A 71 -17.17 -0.74 -2.42
N ARG A 72 -16.92 0.51 -2.82
CA ARG A 72 -17.14 0.99 -4.21
C ARG A 72 -16.26 0.21 -5.19
N THR A 73 -14.99 0.02 -4.86
CA THR A 73 -14.03 -0.71 -5.68
C THR A 73 -14.44 -2.18 -5.79
N ALA A 74 -14.80 -2.83 -4.69
CA ALA A 74 -15.30 -4.22 -4.70
C ALA A 74 -16.54 -4.39 -5.59
N ALA A 75 -17.47 -3.42 -5.56
CA ALA A 75 -18.67 -3.45 -6.39
C ALA A 75 -18.36 -3.40 -7.91
N VAL A 76 -17.27 -2.75 -8.34
CA VAL A 76 -16.94 -2.61 -9.76
C VAL A 76 -16.07 -3.75 -10.30
N VAL A 77 -15.31 -4.45 -9.46
CA VAL A 77 -14.43 -5.56 -9.85
C VAL A 77 -15.06 -6.94 -9.65
N GLY A 78 -16.11 -7.04 -8.82
CA GLY A 78 -16.84 -8.27 -8.55
C GLY A 78 -16.10 -9.23 -7.61
N ALA A 79 -16.77 -10.33 -7.26
CA ALA A 79 -16.38 -11.23 -6.17
C ALA A 79 -15.06 -12.02 -6.37
N ARG A 80 -14.46 -11.97 -7.57
CA ARG A 80 -13.20 -12.69 -7.86
C ARG A 80 -11.94 -11.92 -7.46
N VAL A 81 -12.07 -10.63 -7.18
CA VAL A 81 -10.95 -9.76 -6.82
C VAL A 81 -11.12 -9.31 -5.38
N ARG A 82 -10.13 -9.62 -4.55
CA ARG A 82 -10.09 -9.15 -3.17
C ARG A 82 -9.68 -7.69 -3.13
N VAL A 83 -10.42 -6.87 -2.41
CA VAL A 83 -10.14 -5.44 -2.28
C VAL A 83 -9.80 -5.12 -0.84
N GLY A 84 -8.56 -4.71 -0.61
CA GLY A 84 -8.08 -4.26 0.69
C GLY A 84 -7.98 -2.74 0.76
N ALA A 85 -8.12 -2.18 1.96
CA ALA A 85 -7.83 -0.78 2.23
C ALA A 85 -6.97 -0.66 3.49
N VAL A 86 -6.06 0.32 3.51
CA VAL A 86 -5.25 0.60 4.70
C VAL A 86 -6.14 1.10 5.85
N SER A 87 -5.88 0.56 7.04
CA SER A 87 -6.52 0.93 8.30
C SER A 87 -5.46 1.17 9.38
N PHE A 88 -5.79 1.98 10.38
CA PHE A 88 -4.86 2.39 11.43
C PHE A 88 -5.35 1.95 12.80
N GLY A 89 -4.41 1.50 13.65
CA GLY A 89 -4.68 1.21 15.06
C GLY A 89 -4.99 2.46 15.87
N PHE A 90 -5.62 2.28 17.04
CA PHE A 90 -5.99 3.37 17.94
C PHE A 90 -4.79 4.22 18.38
N GLU A 91 -3.64 3.58 18.56
CA GLU A 91 -2.35 4.18 18.87
C GLU A 91 -1.85 5.17 17.81
N SER A 92 -2.34 5.06 16.57
CA SER A 92 -1.95 5.91 15.45
C SER A 92 -2.93 7.07 15.19
N LEU A 93 -4.14 7.07 15.77
CA LEU A 93 -5.22 7.97 15.36
C LEU A 93 -4.87 9.46 15.42
N GLN A 94 -4.23 9.92 16.50
CA GLN A 94 -3.84 11.33 16.62
C GLN A 94 -2.79 11.74 15.58
N GLN A 95 -1.88 10.83 15.26
CA GLN A 95 -0.81 11.08 14.28
C GLN A 95 -1.39 11.07 12.86
N VAL A 96 -2.27 10.11 12.54
CA VAL A 96 -2.96 10.02 11.25
C VAL A 96 -3.88 11.21 11.02
N ALA A 97 -4.58 11.70 12.05
CA ALA A 97 -5.38 12.92 11.94
C ALA A 97 -4.55 14.13 11.53
N ARG A 98 -3.31 14.26 12.04
CA ARG A 98 -2.39 15.32 11.63
C ARG A 98 -1.92 15.14 10.19
N VAL A 99 -1.61 13.91 9.78
CA VAL A 99 -1.27 13.58 8.39
C VAL A 99 -2.41 13.95 7.44
N GLN A 100 -3.64 13.59 7.80
CA GLN A 100 -4.84 13.89 7.01
C GLN A 100 -5.10 15.40 6.88
N SER A 101 -4.92 16.17 7.96
CA SER A 101 -5.03 17.63 7.90
C SER A 101 -4.02 18.21 6.90
N ARG A 102 -2.74 17.85 7.05
CA ARG A 102 -1.66 18.32 6.17
C ARG A 102 -1.88 17.94 4.71
N PHE A 103 -2.30 16.70 4.44
CA PHE A 103 -2.64 16.27 3.09
C PHE A 103 -3.79 17.08 2.49
N SER A 104 -4.83 17.38 3.29
CA SER A 104 -5.98 18.19 2.86
C SER A 104 -5.58 19.64 2.57
N ASP A 105 -4.56 20.15 3.27
CA ASP A 105 -3.97 21.47 3.05
C ASP A 105 -2.97 21.50 1.87
N GLY A 106 -2.77 20.37 1.18
CA GLY A 106 -1.85 20.24 0.05
C GLY A 106 -0.38 20.12 0.46
N GLU A 107 -0.09 19.88 1.74
CA GLU A 107 1.27 19.64 2.20
C GLU A 107 1.71 18.20 1.95
N ALA A 108 2.94 18.05 1.46
CA ALA A 108 3.57 16.75 1.37
C ALA A 108 3.92 16.21 2.77
N VAL A 109 3.48 14.98 3.05
CA VAL A 109 3.91 14.19 4.20
C VAL A 109 4.83 13.10 3.67
N PRO A 110 6.14 13.11 4.01
CA PRO A 110 7.05 12.05 3.60
C PRO A 110 6.50 10.69 4.04
N THR A 111 6.20 9.83 3.07
CA THR A 111 5.47 8.58 3.28
C THR A 111 6.29 7.41 2.76
N LEU A 112 6.35 6.34 3.55
CA LEU A 112 6.95 5.08 3.18
C LEU A 112 5.87 4.00 3.04
N LEU A 113 5.74 3.42 1.86
CA LEU A 113 4.94 2.21 1.64
C LEU A 113 5.87 1.00 1.62
N LEU A 114 5.57 0.01 2.45
CA LEU A 114 6.27 -1.27 2.47
C LEU A 114 5.40 -2.33 1.80
N LEU A 115 5.93 -2.95 0.75
CA LEU A 115 5.26 -4.01 0.00
C LEU A 115 5.87 -5.36 0.36
N LEU A 116 5.13 -6.25 1.02
CA LEU A 116 5.64 -7.62 1.20
C LEU A 116 5.71 -8.34 -0.13
N LEU A 117 6.92 -8.69 -0.52
CA LEU A 117 7.26 -9.42 -1.73
C LEU A 117 8.37 -10.42 -1.41
N PRO A 118 8.03 -11.66 -1.03
CA PRO A 118 9.03 -12.66 -0.66
C PRO A 118 10.12 -12.81 -1.71
N GLY A 119 11.38 -12.86 -1.26
CA GLY A 119 12.55 -12.96 -2.14
C GLY A 119 13.04 -11.63 -2.74
N SER A 120 12.33 -10.52 -2.53
CA SER A 120 12.80 -9.20 -2.97
C SER A 120 14.08 -8.76 -2.24
N ASP A 121 14.90 -7.95 -2.91
CA ASP A 121 16.01 -7.23 -2.27
C ASP A 121 15.56 -5.78 -2.01
N PRO A 122 15.35 -5.37 -0.74
CA PRO A 122 14.93 -4.02 -0.41
C PRO A 122 15.90 -2.95 -0.88
N ARG A 123 17.16 -3.25 -1.21
CA ARG A 123 18.12 -2.27 -1.72
C ARG A 123 17.93 -1.99 -3.21
N GLN A 124 17.40 -2.96 -3.96
CA GLN A 124 17.22 -2.88 -5.40
C GLN A 124 15.76 -2.58 -5.78
N GLU A 125 14.81 -3.15 -5.05
CA GLU A 125 13.37 -3.00 -5.31
C GLU A 125 12.78 -1.82 -4.54
N ARG A 126 13.09 -0.62 -5.03
CA ARG A 126 12.54 0.64 -4.52
C ARG A 126 12.01 1.51 -5.64
N TYR A 127 11.01 2.30 -5.30
CA TYR A 127 10.48 3.36 -6.14
C TYR A 127 10.35 4.65 -5.32
N ALA A 128 10.73 5.78 -5.91
CA ALA A 128 10.60 7.09 -5.28
C ALA A 128 9.86 8.03 -6.22
N TYR A 129 8.85 8.72 -5.70
CA TYR A 129 8.14 9.78 -6.39
C TYR A 129 8.37 11.09 -5.65
N ALA A 130 9.44 11.78 -6.05
CA ALA A 130 9.99 12.92 -5.31
C ALA A 130 8.98 14.07 -5.13
N ASN A 131 8.14 14.33 -6.14
CA ASN A 131 7.14 15.40 -6.13
C ASN A 131 6.10 15.25 -5.00
N ALA A 132 5.91 14.04 -4.48
CA ALA A 132 4.96 13.75 -3.41
C ALA A 132 5.62 13.26 -2.11
N ALA A 133 6.95 13.34 -2.01
CA ALA A 133 7.72 12.77 -0.91
C ALA A 133 7.36 11.29 -0.61
N LEU A 134 7.01 10.53 -1.66
CA LEU A 134 6.61 9.13 -1.56
C LEU A 134 7.79 8.21 -1.84
N SER A 135 8.04 7.27 -0.93
CA SER A 135 8.97 6.16 -1.12
C SER A 135 8.22 4.84 -0.99
N VAL A 136 8.52 3.88 -1.87
CA VAL A 136 7.94 2.55 -1.85
C VAL A 136 9.08 1.54 -1.90
N VAL A 137 9.07 0.58 -0.97
CA VAL A 137 10.12 -0.43 -0.85
C VAL A 137 9.49 -1.81 -0.78
N ALA A 138 9.90 -2.71 -1.67
CA ALA A 138 9.57 -4.11 -1.53
C ALA A 138 10.44 -4.74 -0.45
N VAL A 139 9.82 -5.52 0.43
CA VAL A 139 10.49 -6.20 1.54
C VAL A 139 10.20 -7.70 1.49
N PRO A 140 11.19 -8.57 1.72
CA PRO A 140 11.00 -10.01 1.67
C PRO A 140 10.25 -10.56 2.89
N ASP A 141 10.34 -9.88 4.02
CA ASP A 141 9.84 -10.36 5.31
C ASP A 141 9.66 -9.23 6.34
N ALA A 142 9.26 -9.62 7.55
CA ALA A 142 9.02 -8.72 8.68
C ALA A 142 10.29 -8.06 9.22
N GLU A 143 11.44 -8.75 9.17
CA GLU A 143 12.71 -8.21 9.67
C GLU A 143 13.17 -7.05 8.78
N ALA A 144 13.11 -7.25 7.46
CA ALA A 144 13.38 -6.21 6.48
C ALA A 144 12.40 -5.04 6.61
N ALA A 145 11.10 -5.31 6.81
CA ALA A 145 10.11 -4.27 7.05
C ALA A 145 10.46 -3.41 8.28
N ALA A 146 10.82 -4.04 9.40
CA ALA A 146 11.25 -3.35 10.61
C ALA A 146 12.57 -2.57 10.41
N ALA A 147 13.51 -3.11 9.63
CA ALA A 147 14.76 -2.42 9.31
C ALA A 147 14.53 -1.14 8.49
N GLU A 148 13.67 -1.18 7.47
CA GLU A 148 13.29 0.00 6.70
C GLU A 148 12.51 1.02 7.55
N ALA A 149 11.69 0.55 8.48
CA ALA A 149 10.98 1.42 9.42
C ALA A 149 11.94 2.18 10.36
N ARG A 150 13.04 1.55 10.82
CA ARG A 150 14.07 2.27 11.61
C ARG A 150 14.77 3.34 10.79
N ARG A 151 15.07 3.07 9.51
CA ARG A 151 15.65 4.08 8.60
C ARG A 151 14.69 5.24 8.37
N ALA A 152 13.40 4.95 8.25
CA ALA A 152 12.36 5.95 8.09
C ALA A 152 12.32 6.98 9.25
N LEU A 153 12.60 6.56 10.50
CA LEU A 153 12.74 7.49 11.63
C LEU A 153 13.88 8.49 11.43
N GLU A 154 15.04 8.02 10.96
CA GLU A 154 16.22 8.86 10.74
C GLU A 154 16.00 9.85 9.59
N GLN A 155 15.14 9.50 8.65
CA GLN A 155 14.82 10.28 7.45
C GLN A 155 13.63 11.24 7.63
N GLY A 156 12.98 11.26 8.80
CA GLY A 156 11.84 12.14 9.06
C GLY A 156 10.56 11.74 8.31
N ILE A 157 10.39 10.44 8.02
CA ILE A 157 9.13 9.91 7.47
C ILE A 157 7.99 10.15 8.45
N GLY A 158 6.86 10.65 7.96
CA GLY A 158 5.67 11.00 8.74
C GLY A 158 4.55 9.97 8.69
N LEU A 159 4.63 8.97 7.81
CA LEU A 159 3.63 7.91 7.66
C LEU A 159 4.27 6.64 7.11
N ILE A 160 3.91 5.48 7.67
CA ILE A 160 4.23 4.17 7.10
C ILE A 160 2.93 3.41 6.81
N GLU A 161 2.83 2.80 5.63
CA GLU A 161 1.73 1.89 5.29
C GLU A 161 2.26 0.54 4.82
N LEU A 162 1.58 -0.52 5.25
CA LEU A 162 2.00 -1.91 5.07
C LEU A 162 1.02 -2.65 4.13
N TYR A 163 1.55 -3.13 3.00
CA TYR A 163 0.81 -3.79 1.92
C TYR A 163 1.24 -5.25 1.75
N GLY A 164 0.33 -6.05 1.18
CA GLY A 164 0.63 -7.42 0.79
C GLY A 164 0.62 -8.45 1.91
N GLU A 165 -0.37 -8.38 2.81
CA GLU A 165 -0.53 -9.31 3.94
C GLU A 165 0.53 -9.18 5.03
N LEU A 166 1.09 -7.98 5.20
CA LEU A 166 1.81 -7.60 6.41
C LEU A 166 0.84 -7.60 7.59
N THR A 167 0.67 -8.77 8.21
CA THR A 167 -0.32 -9.05 9.26
C THR A 167 -0.15 -8.13 10.48
N PRO A 168 -1.15 -8.06 11.39
CA PRO A 168 -0.99 -7.35 12.66
C PRO A 168 0.26 -7.74 13.45
N ALA A 169 0.71 -9.00 13.37
CA ALA A 169 1.96 -9.43 14.01
C ALA A 169 3.19 -8.72 13.43
N ILE A 170 3.23 -8.50 12.11
CA ILE A 170 4.30 -7.76 11.45
C ILE A 170 4.16 -6.26 11.72
N ALA A 171 2.95 -5.73 11.69
CA ALA A 171 2.67 -4.34 12.04
C ALA A 171 3.18 -3.99 13.44
N THR A 172 2.98 -4.86 14.44
CA THR A 172 3.54 -4.69 15.79
C THR A 172 5.07 -4.56 15.77
N GLN A 173 5.77 -5.36 14.96
CA GLN A 173 7.23 -5.25 14.84
C GLN A 173 7.65 -3.90 14.23
N VAL A 174 6.94 -3.43 13.21
CA VAL A 174 7.18 -2.13 12.58
C VAL A 174 6.89 -0.99 13.58
N ILE A 175 5.77 -1.03 14.29
CA ILE A 175 5.39 -0.05 15.32
C ILE A 175 6.45 0.02 16.42
N HIS A 176 6.93 -1.13 16.89
CA HIS A 176 8.03 -1.18 17.87
C HIS A 176 9.33 -0.63 17.30
N ALA A 177 9.65 -0.94 16.04
CA ALA A 177 10.84 -0.43 15.37
C ALA A 177 10.84 1.10 15.26
N VAL A 178 9.66 1.71 15.06
CA VAL A 178 9.50 3.18 15.06
C VAL A 178 9.23 3.78 16.44
N GLN A 179 9.18 2.96 17.48
CA GLN A 179 8.84 3.36 18.86
C GLN A 179 7.50 4.13 18.92
N ALA A 180 6.53 3.73 18.08
CA ALA A 180 5.24 4.39 17.89
C ALA A 180 5.30 5.89 17.51
N ARG A 181 6.44 6.39 17.03
CA ARG A 181 6.64 7.80 16.63
C ARG A 181 6.19 8.12 15.21
N ILE A 182 5.92 7.10 14.40
CA ILE A 182 5.37 7.21 13.06
C ILE A 182 4.07 6.39 13.06
N PRO A 183 2.94 6.93 12.56
CA PRO A 183 1.72 6.14 12.40
C PRO A 183 1.94 5.03 11.39
N VAL A 184 1.44 3.83 11.71
CA VAL A 184 1.57 2.63 10.87
C VAL A 184 0.19 2.15 10.46
N GLY A 185 -0.07 2.14 9.15
CA GLY A 185 -1.29 1.62 8.54
C GLY A 185 -1.09 0.21 8.01
N VAL A 186 -2.14 -0.61 8.06
CA VAL A 186 -2.13 -2.00 7.57
C VAL A 186 -3.32 -2.23 6.66
N VAL A 187 -3.08 -2.86 5.51
CA VAL A 187 -4.17 -3.29 4.62
C VAL A 187 -5.04 -4.35 5.30
N GLY A 188 -6.34 -4.04 5.43
CA GLY A 188 -7.38 -4.97 5.85
C GLY A 188 -8.30 -5.35 4.68
N TYR A 189 -8.72 -6.61 4.66
CA TYR A 189 -9.71 -7.15 3.71
C TYR A 189 -11.08 -7.29 4.36
N ALA A 190 -12.13 -7.31 3.54
CA ALA A 190 -13.47 -7.55 4.06
C ALA A 190 -13.59 -9.00 4.58
N ALA A 191 -14.33 -9.22 5.66
CA ALA A 191 -14.47 -10.55 6.27
C ALA A 191 -15.03 -11.62 5.31
N GLN A 192 -15.85 -11.19 4.34
CA GLN A 192 -16.37 -12.04 3.26
C GLN A 192 -15.27 -12.64 2.35
N ASP A 193 -14.06 -12.07 2.37
CA ASP A 193 -12.90 -12.54 1.60
C ASP A 193 -12.12 -13.66 2.31
N LEU A 194 -12.48 -14.02 3.56
CA LEU A 194 -11.82 -15.05 4.37
C LEU A 194 -12.26 -16.50 4.05
N GLY A 195 -13.23 -16.67 3.14
CA GLY A 195 -13.83 -17.98 2.82
C GLY A 195 -13.08 -18.85 1.79
N GLY A 196 -11.88 -18.45 1.36
CA GLY A 196 -11.20 -19.04 0.19
C GLY A 196 -10.43 -20.36 0.39
N ASP A 197 -10.13 -20.76 1.63
CA ASP A 197 -9.29 -21.94 1.94
C ASP A 197 -10.05 -23.02 2.74
N ARG A 198 -11.31 -23.29 2.37
CA ARG A 198 -11.99 -24.53 2.76
C ARG A 198 -12.44 -25.29 1.52
N ALA A 199 -11.50 -26.02 0.93
CA ALA A 199 -11.74 -27.18 0.08
C ALA A 199 -10.68 -28.25 0.41
#